data_AF-A0A2D1UXL7-F1
#
_entry.id   AF-A0A2D1UXL7-F1
#
_cell.length_a   1.000
_cell.length_b   1.000
_cell.length_c   1.000
_cell.angle_alpha   90.00
_cell.angle_beta   90.00
_cell.angle_gamma   90.00
#
_symmetry.space_group_name_H-M   'P 1'
#
loop_
_entity.id
_entity.type
_entity.pdbx_description
1 polymer ?
#
loop_
_entity_poly.entity_id
_entity_poly.type
_entity_poly.pdbx_seq_one_letter_code
_entity_poly.pdbx_strand_id
1 'polypeptide(L)' 'YRGDVVPKDVNAAIATIKTKRTIQFVDWCPTGFKVGINYQPPTVVPGGDLAKVQRAV' A
#
# COMPACT_ATOMS: atom_id res chain seq x y z
N TYR A 1 0.59 3.70 0.20
CA TYR A 1 1.13 3.65 1.57
C TYR A 1 1.42 5.04 2.10
N ARG A 2 0.91 5.36 3.29
CA ARG A 2 1.19 6.60 4.02
C ARG A 2 1.41 6.35 5.50
N GLY A 3 2.20 7.20 6.14
CA GLY A 3 2.49 7.13 7.58
C GLY A 3 3.53 6.07 7.92
N ASP A 4 3.39 5.47 9.10
CA ASP A 4 4.29 4.45 9.63
C ASP A 4 4.15 3.12 8.85
N VAL A 5 4.83 3.04 7.71
CA VAL A 5 4.85 1.87 6.83
C VAL A 5 6.29 1.46 6.58
N VAL A 6 6.60 0.20 6.88
CA VAL A 6 7.93 -0.37 6.65
C VAL A 6 8.00 -0.94 5.21
N PRO A 7 9.01 -0.57 4.39
CA PRO A 7 9.12 -1.05 3.01
C PRO A 7 9.11 -2.59 2.87
N LYS A 8 9.63 -3.31 3.86
CA LYS A 8 9.65 -4.79 3.88
C LYS A 8 8.24 -5.39 3.85
N ASP A 9 7.29 -4.76 4.55
CA ASP A 9 5.92 -5.27 4.68
C ASP A 9 5.18 -5.08 3.34
N VAL A 10 5.49 -4.00 2.62
CA VAL A 10 4.99 -3.76 1.26
C VAL A 10 5.50 -4.82 0.28
N ASN A 11 6.78 -5.17 0.35
CA ASN A 11 7.35 -6.20 -0.51
C ASN A 11 6.73 -7.59 -0.22
N ALA A 12 6.50 -7.93 1.05
CA ALA A 12 5.82 -9.17 1.44
C ALA A 12 4.37 -9.22 0.93
N ALA A 13 3.64 -8.10 1.00
CA ALA A 13 2.29 -7.99 0.46
C ALA A 13 2.26 -8.17 -1.07
N ILE A 14 3.20 -7.57 -1.80
CA ILE A 14 3.34 -7.73 -3.26
C ILE A 14 3.66 -9.19 -3.62
N ALA A 15 4.57 -9.84 -2.88
CA ALA A 15 4.89 -11.25 -3.09
C ALA A 15 3.65 -12.13 -2.92
N THR A 16 2.82 -11.85 -1.90
CA THR A 16 1.55 -12.55 -1.66
C THR A 16 0.55 -12.33 -2.79
N ILE A 17 0.46 -11.12 -3.34
CA ILE A 17 -0.45 -10.82 -4.46
C ILE A 17 -0.02 -11.56 -5.73
N LYS A 18 1.28 -11.62 -6.02
CA LYS A 18 1.81 -12.32 -7.21
C LYS A 18 1.53 -13.83 -7.23
N THR A 19 1.35 -14.45 -6.07
CA THR A 19 1.08 -15.90 -5.97
C THR A 19 -0.41 -16.25 -5.93
N LYS A 20 -1.30 -15.26 -5.83
CA LYS A 20 -2.76 -15.49 -5.82
C LYS A 20 -3.24 -15.94 -7.20
N ARG A 21 -3.73 -17.17 -7.29
CA ARG A 21 -4.28 -17.77 -8.53
C ARG A 21 -5.47 -17.02 -9.13
N THR A 22 -6.17 -16.22 -8.33
CA THR A 22 -7.31 -15.41 -8.78
C THR A 22 -6.89 -14.09 -9.43
N ILE A 23 -5.61 -13.71 -9.34
CA ILE A 23 -5.08 -12.47 -9.89
C ILE A 23 -4.16 -12.83 -11.05
N GLN A 24 -4.51 -12.40 -12.26
CA GLN A 24 -3.76 -12.67 -13.48
C GLN A 24 -3.07 -11.38 -13.93
N PHE A 25 -1.77 -11.43 -14.15
CA PHE A 25 -0.99 -10.33 -14.71
C PHE A 25 -0.76 -10.56 -16.19
N VAL A 26 -0.68 -9.47 -16.95
CA VAL A 26 -0.30 -9.51 -18.37
C VAL A 26 1.18 -9.88 -18.51
N ASP A 27 1.47 -10.66 -19.54
CA ASP A 27 2.79 -11.20 -19.88
C ASP A 27 3.83 -10.12 -20.18
N TRP A 28 3.42 -9.01 -20.79
CA TRP A 28 4.29 -7.88 -21.12
C TRP A 28 4.59 -6.94 -19.94
N CYS A 29 4.07 -7.20 -18.73
CA CYS A 29 4.34 -6.39 -17.53
C CYS A 29 4.86 -7.23 -16.33
N PRO A 30 6.10 -7.75 -16.40
CA PRO A 30 6.67 -8.59 -15.34
C PRO A 30 6.87 -7.84 -14.00
N THR A 31 6.95 -6.50 -14.02
CA THR A 31 7.10 -5.61 -12.86
C THR A 31 5.88 -4.72 -12.67
N GLY A 32 4.68 -5.31 -12.61
CA GLY A 32 3.39 -4.61 -12.56
C GLY A 32 3.05 -3.78 -11.31
N PHE A 33 4.02 -3.44 -10.46
CA PHE A 33 3.78 -2.67 -9.24
C PHE A 33 4.68 -1.45 -9.13
N LYS A 34 4.06 -0.25 -9.19
CA LYS A 34 4.70 0.99 -8.77
C LYS A 34 4.32 1.29 -7.32
N VAL A 35 5.31 1.45 -6.46
CA VAL A 35 5.12 1.66 -5.03
C VAL A 35 5.60 3.05 -4.65
N GLY A 36 4.74 3.81 -3.97
CA GLY A 36 5.09 5.07 -3.31
C GLY A 36 4.81 4.97 -1.81
N ILE A 37 5.77 5.40 -1.00
CA ILE A 37 5.65 5.48 0.46
C ILE A 37 5.89 6.93 0.86
N ASN A 38 4.89 7.53 1.49
CA ASN A 38 5.04 8.84 2.14
C ASN A 38 4.96 8.61 3.65
N TYR A 39 6.03 8.92 4.39
CA TYR A 39 6.09 8.69 5.83
C TYR A 39 5.23 9.66 6.66
N GLN A 40 4.71 10.73 6.05
CA GLN A 40 3.75 11.60 6.74
C GLN A 40 2.43 10.85 6.95
N PRO A 41 1.93 10.79 8.20
CA PRO A 41 0.65 10.15 8.49
C PRO A 41 -0.50 10.90 7.80
N PRO A 42 -1.61 10.23 7.48
CA PRO A 42 -2.82 10.88 6.98
C PRO A 42 -3.31 11.96 7.96
N THR A 43 -3.66 13.12 7.42
CA THR A 43 -4.30 14.19 8.20
C THR A 43 -5.82 14.01 8.19
N VAL A 44 -6.46 14.44 9.26
CA VAL A 44 -7.93 14.47 9.36
C VAL A 44 -8.43 15.91 9.27
N VAL A 45 -9.61 16.09 8.70
CA VAL A 45 -10.29 17.39 8.70
C VAL A 45 -10.92 17.61 10.09
N PRO A 46 -10.70 18.75 10.75
CA PRO A 46 -11.37 19.06 12.01
C PRO A 46 -12.90 18.99 11.86
N GLY A 47 -13.57 18.22 12.73
CA GLY A 47 -15.02 18.01 12.68
C GLY A 47 -15.51 16.99 11.64
N GLY A 48 -14.61 16.34 10.89
CA GLY A 48 -14.96 15.24 9.99
C GLY A 48 -15.06 13.89 10.70
N ASP A 49 -15.64 12.91 10.02
CA ASP A 49 -15.97 11.59 10.58
C ASP A 49 -14.78 10.63 10.70
N LEU A 50 -13.60 11.03 10.21
CA LEU A 50 -12.41 10.17 10.17
C LEU A 50 -11.53 10.38 11.40
N ALA A 51 -11.25 9.27 12.10
CA ALA A 51 -10.29 9.23 13.19
C ALA A 51 -8.85 9.40 12.68
N LYS A 52 -7.99 9.98 13.53
CA LYS A 52 -6.54 10.05 13.24
C LYS A 52 -5.96 8.64 13.20
N VAL A 53 -5.18 8.35 12.16
CA VAL A 53 -4.50 7.06 12.00
C VAL A 53 -3.00 7.27 11.76
N GLN A 54 -2.19 6.35 12.29
CA GLN A 54 -0.73 6.41 12.12
C GLN A 54 -0.28 5.96 10.73
N ARG A 55 -1.10 5.19 10.01
CA ARG A 55 -0.78 4.67 8.68
C ARG A 55 -2.04 4.50 7.82
N ALA A 56 -1.86 4.51 6.50
CA ALA A 56 -2.85 4.13 5.51
C ALA A 56 -2.21 3.19 4.47
N VAL A 57 -2.90 2.09 4.17
CA VAL A 57 -2.43 1.00 3.29
C VAL A 57 -3.15 1.04 1.95
#